data_AF-A0A847E3Q2-F1
#
_entry.id   AF-A0A847E3Q2-F1
#
_cell.length_a   1.000
_cell.length_b   1.000
_cell.length_c   1.000
_cell.angle_alpha   90.00
_cell.angle_beta   90.00
_cell.angle_gamma   90.00
#
_symmetry.space_group_name_H-M   'P 1'
#
loop_
_entity.id
_entity.type
_entity.pdbx_description
1 polymer ?
#
loop_
_entity_poly.entity_id
_entity_poly.type
_entity_poly.pdbx_seq_one_letter_code
_entity_poly.pdbx_strand_id
1 'polypeptide(L)' 'LLILTADHGNCEEMIDENNRPITSHSLNKVPFIVCNSKYIVKDGKLGDIAPTILTIMEMPIPQEMKGKILVEVKNGNI' A
#
# COMPACT_ATOMS: atom_id res chain seq x y z
N LEU A 1 -0.18 -5.93 -14.75
CA LEU A 1 -0.61 -5.18 -13.54
C LEU A 1 0.64 -4.68 -12.83
N LEU A 2 0.72 -3.39 -12.48
CA LEU A 2 1.80 -2.83 -11.68
C LEU A 2 1.21 -2.30 -10.37
N ILE A 3 1.87 -2.63 -9.26
CA ILE A 3 1.56 -2.13 -7.92
C ILE A 3 2.85 -1.51 -7.37
N LEU A 4 2.77 -0.25 -6.92
CA LEU A 4 3.90 0.48 -6.37
C LEU A 4 3.65 0.74 -4.88
N THR A 5 4.62 0.42 -4.04
CA THR A 5 4.56 0.65 -2.60
C THR A 5 5.96 0.68 -1.98
N ALA A 6 6.05 0.89 -0.67
CA ALA A 6 7.26 0.79 0.13
C ALA A 6 6.96 -0.01 1.41
N ASP A 7 7.99 -0.50 2.08
CA ASP A 7 7.89 -1.20 3.36
C ASP A 7 7.93 -0.24 4.56
N HIS A 8 8.62 0.89 4.43
CA HIS A 8 8.67 1.95 5.43
C HIS A 8 9.01 3.33 4.82
N GLY A 9 8.98 4.37 5.66
CA GLY A 9 9.54 5.69 5.34
C GLY A 9 11.01 5.83 5.76
N ASN A 10 11.75 6.73 5.11
CA ASN A 10 13.12 7.11 5.44
C ASN A 10 13.48 8.42 4.70
N CYS A 11 13.59 8.36 3.37
CA CYS A 11 14.21 9.43 2.58
C CYS A 11 13.42 10.74 2.51
N GLU A 12 12.17 10.74 2.96
CA GLU A 12 11.32 11.92 3.08
C GLU A 12 11.70 12.83 4.26
N GLU A 13 12.43 12.30 5.26
CA GLU A 13 12.90 13.04 6.44
C GLU A 13 14.40 12.81 6.66
N MET A 14 15.23 13.69 6.10
CA MET A 14 16.69 13.52 6.13
C MET A 14 17.40 14.44 7.12
N ILE A 15 16.76 15.52 7.58
CA ILE A 15 17.34 16.58 8.41
C ILE A 15 16.32 17.00 9.47
N ASP A 16 16.75 17.14 10.72
CA ASP A 16 15.90 17.60 11.83
C ASP A 16 15.81 19.13 11.94
N GLU A 17 14.99 19.60 12.88
CA GLU A 17 14.79 21.04 13.15
C GLU A 17 16.08 21.80 13.55
N ASN A 18 17.12 21.08 13.98
CA ASN A 18 18.42 21.62 14.37
C ASN A 18 19.49 21.45 13.26
N ASN A 19 19.07 21.15 12.03
CA ASN A 19 19.92 20.91 10.86
C ASN A 19 20.90 19.73 11.03
N ARG A 20 20.52 18.71 11.81
CA ARG A 20 21.32 17.48 12.00
C ARG A 20 20.79 16.35 11.11
N PRO A 21 21.67 15.46 10.61
CA PRO A 21 21.25 14.30 9.82
C PRO A 21 20.34 13.34 10.59
N ILE A 22 19.22 12.94 9.97
CA ILE A 22 18.36 11.85 10.41
C ILE A 22 18.81 10.58 9.67
N THR A 23 19.05 9.50 10.42
CA THR A 23 19.51 8.20 9.86
C THR A 23 18.55 7.05 10.15
N SER A 24 17.48 7.31 10.90
CA SER A 24 16.44 6.34 11.23
C SER A 24 15.33 6.31 10.18
N HIS A 25 14.54 5.24 10.18
CA HIS A 25 13.25 5.22 9.49
C HIS A 25 12.29 6.24 10.11
N SER A 26 11.29 6.65 9.34
CA SER A 26 10.17 7.46 9.84
C SER A 26 8.95 6.58 10.16
N LEU A 27 7.93 7.19 10.76
CA LEU A 27 6.61 6.60 10.96
C LEU A 27 5.60 7.08 9.90
N ASN A 28 6.06 7.75 8.84
CA ASN A 28 5.20 8.24 7.78
C ASN A 28 4.54 7.07 7.03
N LYS A 29 3.33 7.32 6.51
CA LYS A 29 2.62 6.35 5.68
C LYS A 29 3.38 6.14 4.36
N VAL A 30 3.42 4.89 3.91
CA VAL A 30 3.92 4.52 2.58
C VAL A 30 2.80 4.61 1.53
N PRO A 31 3.11 4.95 0.27
CA PRO A 31 2.12 4.90 -0.79
C PRO A 31 1.72 3.45 -1.08
N PHE A 32 0.47 3.23 -1.48
CA PHE A 32 0.03 1.98 -2.10
C PHE A 32 -0.75 2.34 -3.36
N ILE A 33 -0.13 2.15 -4.52
CA ILE A 33 -0.66 2.59 -5.81
C ILE A 33 -0.91 1.36 -6.68
N VAL A 34 -2.14 1.23 -7.17
CA VAL A 34 -2.50 0.24 -8.18
C VAL A 34 -2.57 0.96 -9.53
N CYS A 35 -1.66 0.65 -10.44
CA CYS A 35 -1.60 1.27 -11.78
C CYS A 35 -2.64 0.66 -12.72
N ASN A 36 -3.92 0.76 -12.34
CA ASN A 36 -5.06 0.33 -13.12
C ASN A 36 -6.30 1.14 -12.70
N SER A 37 -6.88 1.88 -13.64
CA SER A 37 -8.00 2.79 -13.40
C SER A 37 -9.31 2.10 -12.97
N LYS A 38 -9.41 0.78 -13.19
CA LYS A 38 -10.54 -0.07 -12.75
C LYS A 38 -10.71 -0.06 -11.22
N TYR A 39 -9.64 0.15 -10.47
CA TYR A 39 -9.66 0.02 -9.01
C TYR A 39 -9.66 1.38 -8.30
N ILE A 40 -10.41 1.46 -7.20
CA ILE A 40 -10.25 2.48 -6.16
C ILE A 40 -9.46 1.84 -5.03
N VAL A 41 -8.45 2.54 -4.54
CA VAL A 41 -7.59 2.09 -3.44
C VAL A 41 -8.03 2.75 -2.13
N LYS A 42 -8.04 1.97 -1.04
CA LYS A 42 -8.33 2.40 0.33
C LYS A 42 -7.06 2.40 1.19
N ASP A 43 -7.11 3.17 2.27
CA ASP A 43 -6.10 3.13 3.33
C ASP A 43 -6.06 1.76 4.04
N GLY A 44 -4.88 1.38 4.53
CA GLY A 44 -4.65 0.12 5.21
C GLY A 44 -3.25 0.00 5.82
N LYS A 45 -2.81 -1.25 6.04
CA LYS A 45 -1.47 -1.62 6.55
C LYS A 45 -0.77 -2.62 5.64
N LEU A 46 0.53 -2.84 5.84
CA LEU A 46 1.34 -3.74 5.00
C LEU A 46 0.76 -5.18 4.89
N GLY A 47 0.20 -5.71 5.98
CA GLY A 47 -0.44 -7.03 5.99
C GLY A 47 -1.67 -7.16 5.08
N ASP A 48 -2.20 -6.05 4.57
CA ASP A 48 -3.34 -6.00 3.67
C ASP A 48 -2.91 -6.11 2.18
N ILE A 49 -1.61 -5.96 1.87
CA ILE A 49 -1.09 -5.93 0.49
C ILE A 49 -1.24 -7.30 -0.18
N ALA A 50 -0.75 -8.38 0.43
CA ALA A 50 -0.80 -9.72 -0.13
C ALA A 50 -2.24 -10.20 -0.44
N PRO A 51 -3.22 -10.13 0.49
CA PRO A 51 -4.60 -10.54 0.17
C PRO A 51 -5.25 -9.63 -0.89
N THR A 52 -4.86 -8.34 -0.95
CA THR A 52 -5.29 -7.44 -2.03
C THR A 52 -4.76 -7.89 -3.39
N ILE A 53 -3.49 -8.28 -3.49
CA ILE A 53 -2.90 -8.80 -4.75
C ILE A 53 -3.64 -10.05 -5.20
N LEU A 54 -3.88 -11.01 -4.30
CA LEU A 54 -4.63 -12.24 -4.61
C LEU A 54 -6.05 -11.93 -5.11
N THR A 55 -6.72 -10.93 -4.51
CA THR A 55 -8.02 -10.46 -4.98
C THR A 55 -7.96 -9.95 -6.42
N ILE A 56 -6.94 -9.14 -6.77
CA ILE A 56 -6.80 -8.62 -8.14
C ILE A 56 -6.49 -9.74 -9.13
N MET A 57 -5.75 -10.76 -8.71
CA MET A 57 -5.42 -11.94 -9.51
C MET A 57 -6.57 -12.97 -9.59
N GLU A 58 -7.72 -12.69 -8.96
CA GLU A 58 -8.87 -13.62 -8.87
C GLU A 58 -8.48 -14.99 -8.27
N MET A 59 -7.56 -14.96 -7.30
CA MET A 59 -7.06 -16.14 -6.60
C MET A 59 -7.68 -16.29 -5.20
N PRO A 60 -7.84 -17.54 -4.69
CA PRO A 60 -8.30 -17.76 -3.33
C PRO A 60 -7.31 -17.21 -2.30
N ILE A 61 -7.85 -16.66 -1.21
CA ILE A 61 -7.06 -16.13 -0.09
C ILE A 61 -7.00 -17.18 1.02
N PRO A 62 -5.80 -17.60 1.48
CA PRO A 62 -5.67 -18.52 2.62
C PRO A 62 -6.28 -17.94 3.90
N GLN A 63 -6.83 -18.81 4.76
CA GLN A 63 -7.49 -18.38 6.01
C GLN A 63 -6.54 -17.70 7.00
N GLU A 64 -5.24 -17.97 6.88
CA GLU A 64 -4.17 -17.36 7.68
C GLU A 64 -3.96 -15.87 7.34
N MET A 65 -4.30 -15.45 6.12
CA MET A 65 -4.19 -14.06 5.68
C MET A 65 -5.38 -13.24 6.19
N LYS A 66 -5.24 -12.68 7.40
CA LYS A 66 -6.28 -11.87 8.08
C LYS A 66 -6.30 -10.38 7.67
N GLY A 67 -5.57 -10.02 6.62
CA GLY A 67 -5.51 -8.65 6.10
C GLY A 67 -6.81 -8.26 5.41
N LYS A 68 -7.08 -6.96 5.33
CA LYS A 68 -8.23 -6.40 4.62
C LYS A 68 -7.90 -6.26 3.12
N ILE A 69 -8.94 -6.22 2.29
CA ILE A 69 -8.78 -5.93 0.87
C ILE A 69 -8.79 -4.42 0.65
N LEU A 70 -7.75 -3.89 0.00
CA LEU A 70 -7.56 -2.46 -0.20
C LEU A 70 -8.12 -1.95 -1.53
N VAL A 71 -8.64 -2.83 -2.39
CA VAL A 71 -9.22 -2.43 -3.68
C VAL A 71 -10.72 -2.67 -3.77
N GLU A 72 -11.40 -1.75 -4.45
CA GLU A 72 -12.76 -1.92 -4.94
C GLU A 72 -12.80 -1.66 -6.44
N VAL A 73 -13.66 -2.38 -7.16
CA VAL A 73 -13.90 -2.11 -8.58
C VAL A 73 -14.75 -0.84 -8.68
N LYS A 74 -14.35 0.10 -9.53
CA LYS A 74 -15.19 1.25 -9.88
C LYS A 74 -16.45 0.74 -10.55
N ASN A 75 -17.60 0.92 -9.90
CA ASN A 75 -18.90 0.71 -10.52
C ASN A 75 -19.17 1.87 -11.49
N GLY A 76 -18.73 1.72 -12.73
CA GLY A 76 -19.15 2.56 -13.85
C GLY A 76 -20.06 1.73 -14.75
N ASN A 77 -21.26 2.24 -15.03
CA ASN A 77 -22.16 1.68 -16.04
C ASN A 77 -21.38 1.40 -17.33
N ILE A 78 -21.38 0.14 -17.78
CA ILE A 78 -21.15 -0.20 -19.18
C ILE A 78 -22.43 0.12 -19.93
#